data_AF-A0A950ILE5-F1
#
_entry.id   AF-A0A950ILE5-F1
#
_cell.length_a   1.000
_cell.length_b   1.000
_cell.length_c   1.000
_cell.angle_alpha   90.00
_cell.angle_beta   90.00
_cell.angle_gamma   90.00
#
_symmetry.space_group_name_H-M   'P 1'
#
loop_
_entity.id
_entity.type
_entity.pdbx_description
1 polymer ?
#
loop_
_entity_poly.entity_id
_entity_poly.type
_entity_poly.pdbx_seq_one_letter_code
_entity_poly.pdbx_strand_id
1 'polypeptide(L)' 'MSKLLDYINHLDKDASARAEHQTAPVKSMTNFGLTVDEQDALLVGDRQRIAGAIGILTKDLPMMIYIAPGVK' A
#
# COMPACT_ATOMS: atom_id res chain seq x y z
N MET A 1 -14.36 4.07 -6.17
CA MET A 1 -12.95 4.27 -5.78
C MET A 1 -12.44 2.97 -5.21
N SER A 2 -11.23 2.51 -5.56
CA SER A 2 -10.64 1.31 -4.94
C SER A 2 -10.08 1.68 -3.57
N LYS A 3 -10.38 0.88 -2.53
CA LYS A 3 -9.85 1.10 -1.17
C LYS A 3 -8.33 1.07 -1.12
N LEU A 4 -7.70 0.27 -1.98
CA LEU A 4 -6.26 0.23 -2.14
C LEU A 4 -5.69 1.57 -2.63
N LEU A 5 -6.35 2.21 -3.59
CA LEU A 5 -5.93 3.54 -4.05
C LEU A 5 -6.11 4.60 -2.95
N ASP A 6 -7.23 4.55 -2.23
CA ASP A 6 -7.47 5.46 -1.10
C ASP A 6 -6.44 5.25 0.02
N TYR A 7 -6.03 4.01 0.27
CA TYR A 7 -4.99 3.68 1.24
C TYR A 7 -3.63 4.22 0.83
N ILE A 8 -3.22 3.98 -0.42
CA ILE A 8 -1.95 4.50 -0.95
C ILE A 8 -1.93 6.03 -0.87
N ASN A 9 -3.03 6.69 -1.24
CA ASN A 9 -3.16 8.14 -1.13
C ASN A 9 -3.13 8.63 0.33
N HIS A 10 -3.65 7.84 1.27
CA HIS A 10 -3.59 8.14 2.69
C HIS A 10 -2.14 8.06 3.21
N LEU A 11 -1.39 7.01 2.83
CA LEU A 11 0.03 6.88 3.18
C LEU A 11 0.90 7.99 2.58
N ASP A 12 0.54 8.50 1.40
CA ASP A 12 1.26 9.60 0.74
C ASP A 12 1.04 10.94 1.45
N LYS A 13 -0.17 11.17 1.97
CA LYS A 13 -0.58 12.44 2.59
C LYS A 13 -0.34 12.50 4.09
N ASP A 14 -0.30 11.37 4.79
CA ASP A 14 -0.21 11.29 6.24
C ASP A 14 1.05 10.54 6.69
N ALA A 15 1.99 11.30 7.26
CA ALA A 15 3.23 10.76 7.79
C ALA A 15 3.01 9.80 8.98
N SER A 16 1.95 9.99 9.76
CA SER A 16 1.59 9.10 10.87
C SER A 16 1.06 7.77 10.34
N ALA A 17 0.21 7.82 9.31
CA ALA A 17 -0.28 6.61 8.63
C ALA A 17 0.88 5.82 8.01
N ARG A 18 1.86 6.51 7.44
CA ARG A 18 3.09 5.89 6.93
C ARG A 18 3.92 5.25 8.04
N ALA A 19 4.07 5.90 9.20
CA ALA A 19 4.76 5.34 10.35
C ALA A 19 4.01 4.11 10.93
N GLU A 20 2.68 4.16 10.97
CA GLU A 20 1.85 3.02 11.38
C GLU A 20 1.99 1.85 10.39
N HIS A 21 1.96 2.12 9.08
CA HIS A 21 2.21 1.10 8.07
C HIS A 21 3.62 0.51 8.17
N GLN A 22 4.64 1.30 8.50
CA GLN A 22 6.01 0.80 8.68
C GLN A 22 6.15 -0.09 9.93
N THR A 23 5.45 0.24 11.01
CA THR A 23 5.55 -0.49 12.29
C THR A 23 4.61 -1.69 12.37
N ALA A 24 3.43 -1.59 11.77
CA ALA A 24 2.40 -2.63 11.78
C ALA A 24 1.61 -2.65 10.45
N PRO A 25 2.26 -3.02 9.32
CA PRO A 25 1.67 -2.93 7.97
C PRO A 25 0.35 -3.70 7.85
N VAL A 26 0.34 -4.97 8.28
CA VAL A 26 -0.85 -5.84 8.22
C VAL A 26 -2.01 -5.25 9.02
N LYS A 27 -1.73 -4.70 10.21
CA LYS A 27 -2.74 -4.12 11.09
C LYS A 27 -3.32 -2.85 10.47
N SER A 28 -2.47 -1.96 9.98
CA SER A 28 -2.88 -0.71 9.32
C SER A 28 -3.76 -1.01 8.09
N MET A 29 -3.33 -1.96 7.24
CA MET A 29 -4.09 -2.36 6.06
C MET A 29 -5.43 -3.04 6.40
N THR A 30 -5.45 -3.89 7.42
CA THR A 30 -6.67 -4.56 7.89
C THR A 30 -7.66 -3.55 8.48
N ASN A 31 -7.18 -2.59 9.27
CA ASN A 31 -8.00 -1.52 9.84
C ASN A 31 -8.60 -0.62 8.74
N PHE A 32 -7.86 -0.38 7.67
CA PHE A 32 -8.34 0.34 6.50
C PHE A 32 -9.34 -0.47 5.66
N GLY A 33 -9.41 -1.79 5.87
CA GLY A 33 -10.35 -2.69 5.22
C GLY A 33 -9.88 -3.21 3.87
N LEU A 34 -8.56 -3.35 3.67
CA LEU A 34 -7.96 -4.02 2.53
C LEU A 34 -8.12 -5.54 2.62
N THR A 35 -8.32 -6.17 1.48
CA THR A 35 -8.37 -7.63 1.32
C THR A 35 -6.99 -8.27 1.50
N VAL A 36 -6.95 -9.58 1.74
CA VAL A 36 -5.69 -10.32 1.90
C VAL A 36 -4.82 -10.22 0.64
N ASP A 37 -5.43 -10.27 -0.56
CA ASP A 37 -4.70 -10.14 -1.83
C ASP A 37 -4.08 -8.75 -2.01
N GLU A 38 -4.79 -7.68 -1.63
CA GLU A 38 -4.27 -6.31 -1.68
C GLU A 38 -3.15 -6.09 -0.65
N GLN A 39 -3.30 -6.70 0.53
CA GLN A 39 -2.26 -6.69 1.58
C GLN A 39 -0.99 -7.39 1.11
N ASP A 40 -1.13 -8.60 0.56
CA ASP A 40 0.00 -9.37 0.01
C ASP A 40 0.72 -8.56 -1.08
N ALA A 41 -0.02 -7.99 -2.02
CA ALA A 41 0.55 -7.17 -3.10
C ALA A 41 1.35 -5.97 -2.57
N LEU A 42 0.86 -5.29 -1.53
CA LEU A 42 1.59 -4.19 -0.86
C LEU A 42 2.82 -4.70 -0.10
N LEU A 43 2.72 -5.81 0.63
CA LEU A 43 3.80 -6.37 1.45
C LEU A 43 5.00 -6.82 0.61
N VAL A 44 4.75 -7.49 -0.52
CA VAL A 44 5.83 -7.94 -1.42
C VAL A 44 6.27 -6.84 -2.40
N GLY A 45 5.60 -5.68 -2.39
CA GLY A 45 5.89 -4.57 -3.29
C GLY A 45 5.57 -4.87 -4.76
N ASP A 46 4.63 -5.77 -5.04
CA ASP A 46 4.24 -6.15 -6.40
C ASP A 46 3.41 -5.06 -7.05
N ARG A 47 4.12 -4.12 -7.67
CA ARG A 47 3.51 -2.97 -8.36
C ARG A 47 2.54 -3.40 -9.46
N GLN A 48 2.75 -4.53 -10.13
CA GLN A 48 1.82 -4.99 -11.18
C GLN A 48 0.49 -5.45 -10.57
N ARG A 49 0.53 -6.22 -9.48
CA ARG A 49 -0.69 -6.64 -8.76
C ARG A 49 -1.41 -5.45 -8.16
N ILE A 50 -0.67 -4.50 -7.57
CA ILE A 50 -1.25 -3.27 -7.01
C ILE A 50 -1.93 -2.46 -8.12
N ALA A 51 -1.25 -2.22 -9.24
CA ALA A 51 -1.80 -1.46 -10.37
C ALA A 51 -3.04 -2.14 -10.98
N GLY A 52 -3.01 -3.46 -11.12
CA GLY A 52 -4.15 -4.26 -11.56
C GLY A 52 -5.34 -4.17 -10.62
N ALA A 53 -5.10 -4.23 -9.30
CA ALA A 53 -6.15 -4.15 -8.27
C ALA A 53 -6.84 -2.77 -8.20
N ILE A 54 -6.13 -1.69 -8.56
CA ILE A 54 -6.72 -0.34 -8.63
C ILE A 54 -7.16 0.06 -10.05
N GLY A 55 -6.87 -0.76 -11.06
CA GLY A 55 -7.24 -0.52 -12.46
C GLY A 55 -6.45 0.59 -13.16
N ILE A 56 -5.20 0.83 -12.77
CA ILE A 56 -4.31 1.82 -13.42
C ILE A 56 -3.05 1.14 -13.98
N LEU A 57 -2.23 1.90 -14.72
CA LEU A 57 -0.92 1.41 -15.16
C LEU A 57 0.12 1.55 -14.06
N THR A 58 1.07 0.64 -13.99
CA THR A 58 2.17 0.66 -13.00
C THR A 58 2.98 1.94 -12.96
N LYS A 59 3.06 2.66 -14.09
CA LYS A 59 3.71 3.98 -14.21
C LYS A 59 2.96 5.10 -13.50
N ASP A 60 1.65 4.95 -13.29
CA ASP A 60 0.78 5.92 -12.65
C ASP A 60 0.66 5.67 -11.13
N LEU A 61 1.31 4.61 -10.62
CA LEU A 61 1.40 4.33 -9.19
C LEU A 61 2.31 5.35 -8.48
N PRO A 62 1.91 5.85 -7.30
CA PRO A 62 2.76 6.68 -6.45
C PRO A 62 4.09 5.98 -6.12
N MET A 63 5.21 6.69 -6.22
CA MET A 63 6.55 6.14 -5.93
C MET A 63 6.73 5.71 -4.46
N MET A 64 5.90 6.22 -3.53
CA MET A 64 6.02 5.96 -2.09
C MET A 64 5.72 4.51 -1.65
N ILE A 65 5.16 3.67 -2.53
CA ILE A 65 4.77 2.28 -2.23
C ILE A 65 5.99 1.39 -1.92
N TYR A 66 7.20 1.82 -2.24
CA TYR A 66 8.42 1.06 -1.94
C TYR A 66 8.82 1.24 -0.46
N ILE A 67 8.04 0.64 0.44
CA ILE A 67 8.41 0.50 1.85
C ILE A 67 9.17 -0.82 1.93
N ALA A 68 10.46 -0.76 1.64
CA ALA A 68 11.34 -1.93 1.61
C ALA A 68 11.19 -2.75 2.90
N PRO A 69 11.09 -4.09 2.81
CA PRO A 69 11.13 -4.93 4.00
C PRO A 69 12.55 -4.87 4.58
N GLY A 70 12.71 -4.12 5.67
CA GLY A 70 13.92 -4.12 6.47
C GLY A 70 15.10 -3.38 5.83
N VAL A 71 15.34 -2.17 6.33
CA VAL A 71 16.72 -1.74 6.60
C VAL A 71 17.34 -2.85 7.47
N LYS A 72 18.36 -3.54 6.94
CA LYS A 72 19.30 -4.27 7.80
C LYS A 72 20.17 -3.26 8.53
#